data_AF-A0A2A4NL52-F1
#
_entry.id   AF-A0A2A4NL52-F1
#
_cell.length_a   1.000
_cell.length_b   1.000
_cell.length_c   1.000
_cell.angle_alpha   90.00
_cell.angle_beta   90.00
_cell.angle_gamma   90.00
#
_symmetry.space_group_name_H-M   'P 1'
#
loop_
_entity.id
_entity.type
_entity.pdbx_description
1 polymer ?
#
loop_
_entity_poly.entity_id
_entity_poly.type
_entity_poly.pdbx_seq_one_letter_code
_entity_poly.pdbx_strand_id
1 'polypeptide(L)'
;MRIINQNLYLKFQELASIGVKENTLRTAKKRDSSSWTFMDDPDDRRRVLIEYNSMSEKYQVLVIEELCGGLDPYQFMATEIIKPYLVSEEEDVEFIRRYMVGDFPLEEEKQEQYIQACQFLSLLKRFRVRDMKAMGYERASDFHIAISAMIKREKIQLPSTYNRLKIKVRDYKKHGAQAVVPKGLGNQNGRKVTAEGVLFIKELLSKHNQYNNEQIALIYNAAGLEQGWKPI
;
A
#
# COMPACT_ATOMS: atom_id res chain seq x y z
N MET A 1 -14.32 14.63 7.97
CA MET A 1 -15.36 13.85 7.30
C MET A 1 -15.78 12.71 8.22
N ARG A 2 -16.98 12.17 8.06
CA ARG A 2 -17.46 11.03 8.85
C ARG A 2 -18.57 10.29 8.11
N ILE A 3 -18.66 8.99 8.31
CA ILE A 3 -19.76 8.16 7.80
C ILE A 3 -20.84 8.04 8.88
N ILE A 4 -22.09 8.34 8.52
CA ILE A 4 -23.27 8.18 9.38
C ILE A 4 -24.35 7.49 8.53
N ASN A 5 -24.90 6.38 9.00
CA ASN A 5 -25.91 5.60 8.27
C ASN A 5 -25.52 5.33 6.79
N GLN A 6 -24.27 4.90 6.57
CA GLN A 6 -23.65 4.66 5.25
C GLN A 6 -23.44 5.87 4.35
N ASN A 7 -23.90 7.06 4.73
CA ASN A 7 -23.68 8.28 3.95
C ASN A 7 -22.47 9.03 4.48
N LEU A 8 -21.67 9.56 3.55
CA LEU A 8 -20.51 10.37 3.89
C LEU A 8 -20.93 11.82 4.12
N TYR A 9 -20.52 12.35 5.26
CA TYR A 9 -20.74 13.73 5.64
C TYR A 9 -19.42 14.49 5.84
N LEU A 10 -19.39 15.72 5.37
CA LEU A 10 -18.30 16.68 5.57
C LEU A 10 -18.70 17.75 6.57
N LYS A 11 -17.71 18.22 7.33
CA LYS A 11 -17.91 19.39 8.19
C LYS A 11 -17.83 20.65 7.34
N PHE A 12 -18.56 21.68 7.77
CA PHE A 12 -18.53 22.99 7.12
C PHE A 12 -17.10 23.54 6.93
N GLN A 13 -16.24 23.39 7.96
CA GLN A 13 -14.85 23.85 7.91
C GLN A 13 -13.98 23.12 6.87
N GLU A 14 -14.27 21.85 6.60
CA GLU A 14 -13.50 21.04 5.63
C GLU A 14 -13.76 21.50 4.20
N LEU A 15 -15.00 21.87 3.90
CA LEU A 15 -15.35 22.48 2.61
C LEU A 15 -14.78 23.90 2.48
N ALA A 16 -14.79 24.67 3.57
CA ALA A 16 -14.19 26.00 3.58
C ALA A 16 -12.68 25.96 3.31
N SER A 17 -11.96 24.98 3.88
CA SER A 17 -10.51 24.84 3.67
C SER A 17 -10.12 24.52 2.23
N ILE A 18 -11.01 23.91 1.43
CA ILE A 18 -10.77 23.59 0.01
C ILE A 18 -11.35 24.64 -0.94
N GLY A 19 -11.61 25.85 -0.44
CA GLY A 19 -12.01 26.99 -1.26
C GLY A 19 -13.51 27.13 -1.52
N VAL A 20 -14.36 26.32 -0.88
CA VAL A 20 -15.82 26.56 -0.92
C VAL A 20 -16.17 27.74 -0.02
N LYS A 21 -16.63 28.84 -0.61
CA LYS A 21 -17.00 30.06 0.14
C LYS A 21 -18.08 29.75 1.18
N GLU A 22 -17.86 30.19 2.44
CA GLU A 22 -18.84 29.99 3.52
C GLU A 22 -20.23 30.57 3.18
N ASN A 23 -20.27 31.73 2.54
CA ASN A 23 -21.52 32.37 2.13
C ASN A 23 -22.33 31.51 1.17
N THR A 24 -21.66 30.72 0.31
CA THR A 24 -22.33 29.78 -0.59
C THR A 24 -23.05 28.71 0.21
N LEU A 25 -22.38 28.11 1.20
CA LEU A 25 -22.95 27.06 2.06
C LEU A 25 -24.09 27.61 2.94
N ARG A 26 -23.91 28.79 3.54
CA ARG A 26 -24.95 29.46 4.35
C ARG A 26 -26.18 29.79 3.52
N THR A 27 -25.98 30.30 2.31
CA THR A 27 -27.08 30.64 1.39
C THR A 27 -27.80 29.39 0.90
N ALA A 28 -27.06 28.33 0.57
CA ALA A 28 -27.62 27.04 0.18
C ALA A 28 -28.50 26.45 1.28
N LYS A 29 -28.04 26.48 2.55
CA LYS A 29 -28.84 26.03 3.70
C LYS A 29 -30.10 26.88 3.88
N LYS A 30 -30.01 28.21 3.77
CA LYS A 30 -31.16 29.12 3.91
C LYS A 30 -32.22 28.92 2.82
N ARG A 31 -31.79 28.56 1.60
CA ARG A 31 -32.66 28.41 0.43
C ARG A 31 -33.16 26.98 0.22
N ASP A 32 -32.77 26.04 1.07
CA ASP A 32 -33.08 24.61 0.93
C ASP A 32 -32.74 24.09 -0.47
N SER A 33 -31.52 24.39 -0.92
CA SER A 33 -31.09 24.04 -2.28
C SER A 33 -31.02 22.52 -2.46
N SER A 34 -31.63 22.01 -3.53
CA SER A 34 -31.67 20.57 -3.84
C SER A 34 -30.30 19.90 -4.00
N SER A 35 -29.26 20.68 -4.30
CA SER A 35 -27.88 20.18 -4.43
C SER A 35 -27.10 20.18 -3.11
N TRP A 36 -27.76 20.37 -1.97
CA TRP A 36 -27.12 20.37 -0.66
C TRP A 36 -28.05 19.78 0.40
N THR A 37 -27.68 18.64 0.95
CA THR A 37 -28.35 18.05 2.10
C THR A 37 -27.56 18.33 3.36
N PHE A 38 -28.21 18.99 4.33
CA PHE A 38 -27.62 19.35 5.62
C PHE A 38 -28.22 18.50 6.73
N MET A 39 -27.39 18.13 7.71
CA MET A 39 -27.81 17.44 8.93
C MET A 39 -27.09 18.09 10.12
N ASP A 40 -27.76 18.23 11.26
CA ASP A 40 -27.08 18.63 12.49
C ASP A 40 -26.27 17.44 13.03
N ASP A 41 -25.05 17.70 13.50
CA ASP A 41 -24.17 16.63 13.97
C ASP A 41 -24.83 15.91 15.18
N PRO A 42 -25.02 14.59 15.13
CA PRO A 42 -25.68 13.84 16.19
C PRO A 42 -24.90 13.88 17.52
N ASP A 43 -23.58 14.04 17.48
CA ASP A 43 -22.73 14.11 18.67
C ASP A 43 -22.58 15.54 19.20
N ASP A 44 -22.68 16.56 18.33
CA ASP A 44 -22.65 17.98 18.69
C ASP A 44 -23.62 18.81 17.84
N ARG A 45 -24.87 18.94 18.30
CA ARG A 45 -25.96 19.62 17.57
C ARG A 45 -25.70 21.10 17.23
N ARG A 46 -24.59 21.70 17.70
CA ARG A 46 -24.17 23.05 17.29
C ARG A 46 -23.44 23.05 15.95
N ARG A 47 -23.02 21.89 15.46
CA ARG A 47 -22.28 21.70 14.21
C ARG A 47 -23.23 21.18 13.13
N VAL A 48 -22.92 21.57 11.89
CA VAL A 48 -23.67 21.17 10.70
C VAL A 48 -22.78 20.33 9.82
N LEU A 49 -23.34 19.22 9.38
CA LEU A 49 -22.78 18.26 8.45
C LEU A 49 -23.45 18.38 7.09
N ILE A 50 -22.67 18.14 6.04
CA ILE A 50 -23.10 18.26 4.65
C ILE A 50 -22.88 16.92 3.95
N GLU A 51 -23.92 16.37 3.36
CA GLU A 51 -23.86 15.06 2.70
C GLU A 51 -23.14 15.14 1.36
N TYR A 52 -22.07 14.35 1.21
CA TYR A 52 -21.22 14.34 0.01
C TYR A 52 -22.00 14.02 -1.27
N ASN A 53 -22.82 12.96 -1.25
CA ASN A 53 -23.54 12.46 -2.42
C ASN A 53 -24.57 13.47 -2.95
N SER A 54 -25.07 14.37 -2.10
CA SER A 54 -26.05 15.38 -2.48
C SER A 54 -25.44 16.58 -3.21
N MET A 55 -24.12 16.79 -3.07
CA MET A 55 -23.42 17.94 -3.65
C MET A 55 -23.34 17.84 -5.17
N SER A 56 -23.29 18.99 -5.84
CA SER A 56 -23.03 18.98 -7.29
C SER A 56 -21.62 18.48 -7.61
N GLU A 57 -21.45 17.91 -8.80
CA GLU A 57 -20.20 17.30 -9.28
C GLU A 57 -18.99 18.21 -9.11
N LYS A 58 -19.15 19.52 -9.35
CA LYS A 58 -18.11 20.54 -9.13
C LYS A 58 -17.50 20.46 -7.73
N TYR A 59 -18.31 20.33 -6.68
CA TYR A 59 -17.82 20.26 -5.29
C TYR A 59 -17.34 18.86 -4.92
N GLN A 60 -17.92 17.82 -5.53
CA GLN A 60 -17.45 16.46 -5.34
C GLN A 60 -16.03 16.29 -5.86
N VAL A 61 -15.71 16.82 -7.05
CA VAL A 61 -14.36 16.83 -7.62
C VAL A 61 -13.38 17.56 -6.69
N LEU A 62 -13.74 18.75 -6.18
CA LEU A 62 -12.89 19.47 -5.22
C LEU A 62 -12.60 18.66 -3.96
N VAL A 63 -13.60 17.96 -3.42
CA VAL A 63 -13.40 17.08 -2.25
C VAL A 63 -12.45 15.93 -2.59
N ILE A 64 -12.61 15.31 -3.76
CA ILE A 64 -11.74 14.23 -4.23
C ILE A 64 -10.30 14.74 -4.35
N GLU A 65 -10.08 15.84 -5.07
CA GLU A 65 -8.75 16.36 -5.39
C GLU A 65 -8.04 16.92 -4.15
N GLU A 66 -8.71 17.80 -3.41
CA GLU A 66 -8.08 18.60 -2.34
C GLU A 66 -8.13 17.94 -0.96
N LEU A 67 -9.25 17.27 -0.60
CA LEU A 67 -9.34 16.58 0.71
C LEU A 67 -8.87 15.14 0.65
N CYS A 68 -9.17 14.43 -0.45
CA CYS A 68 -8.93 13.00 -0.55
C CYS A 68 -7.67 12.64 -1.34
N GLY A 69 -6.98 13.63 -1.92
CA GLY A 69 -5.76 13.42 -2.71
C GLY A 69 -5.99 12.61 -3.98
N GLY A 70 -7.12 12.83 -4.65
CA GLY A 70 -7.53 12.14 -5.87
C GLY A 70 -8.27 10.81 -5.66
N LEU A 71 -8.57 10.44 -4.41
CA LEU A 71 -9.29 9.21 -4.09
C LEU A 71 -10.79 9.43 -3.92
N ASP A 72 -11.55 8.36 -4.14
CA ASP A 72 -12.94 8.32 -3.74
C ASP A 72 -13.07 8.60 -2.22
N PRO A 73 -13.96 9.50 -1.78
CA PRO A 73 -13.99 9.94 -0.38
C PRO A 73 -14.41 8.85 0.61
N TYR A 74 -15.20 7.86 0.18
CA TYR A 74 -15.50 6.70 1.02
C TYR A 74 -14.25 5.84 1.22
N GLN A 75 -13.46 5.64 0.17
CA GLN A 75 -12.17 4.96 0.27
C GLN A 75 -11.19 5.72 1.18
N PHE A 76 -11.11 7.05 1.06
CA PHE A 76 -10.25 7.88 1.91
C PHE A 76 -10.61 7.73 3.39
N MET A 77 -11.89 7.86 3.74
CA MET A 77 -12.36 7.68 5.11
C MET A 77 -12.05 6.29 5.66
N ALA A 78 -12.16 5.28 4.81
CA ALA A 78 -11.81 3.93 5.17
C ALA A 78 -10.33 3.79 5.59
N THR A 79 -9.44 4.53 4.92
CA THR A 79 -8.00 4.53 5.26
C THR A 79 -7.74 5.15 6.63
N GLU A 80 -8.41 6.25 6.95
CA GLU A 80 -8.23 6.97 8.22
C GLU A 80 -8.74 6.20 9.43
N ILE A 81 -9.84 5.43 9.28
CA ILE A 81 -10.39 4.60 10.35
C ILE A 81 -9.44 3.43 10.71
N ILE A 82 -8.73 2.89 9.73
CA ILE A 82 -7.90 1.69 9.89
C ILE A 82 -6.51 2.00 10.47
N LYS A 83 -5.92 3.15 10.11
CA LYS A 83 -4.55 3.54 10.51
C LYS A 83 -4.22 3.34 12.00
N PRO A 84 -5.06 3.73 12.96
CA PRO A 84 -4.76 3.56 14.39
C PRO A 84 -4.63 2.09 14.84
N TYR A 85 -5.15 1.16 14.05
CA TYR A 85 -5.14 -0.27 14.35
C TYR A 85 -3.98 -1.01 13.68
N LEU A 86 -3.18 -0.33 12.85
CA LEU A 86 -1.96 -0.88 12.27
C LEU A 86 -0.88 -0.93 13.36
N VAL A 87 -0.60 -2.14 13.86
CA VAL A 87 0.39 -2.38 14.90
C VAL A 87 1.45 -3.32 14.37
N SER A 88 2.72 -2.93 14.52
CA SER A 88 3.85 -3.82 14.26
C SER A 88 4.02 -4.81 15.41
N GLU A 89 4.09 -6.10 15.11
CA GLU A 89 4.53 -7.10 16.08
C GLU A 89 6.06 -7.10 16.16
N GLU A 90 6.62 -7.13 17.36
CA GLU A 90 8.08 -7.09 17.57
C GLU A 90 8.78 -8.26 16.85
N GLU A 91 8.17 -9.45 16.90
CA GLU A 91 8.66 -10.66 16.22
C GLU A 91 8.80 -10.46 14.71
N ASP A 92 7.84 -9.80 14.07
CA ASP A 92 7.87 -9.55 12.62
C ASP A 92 8.96 -8.55 12.25
N VAL A 93 9.11 -7.49 13.05
CA VAL A 93 10.13 -6.46 12.83
C VAL A 93 11.53 -7.05 13.01
N GLU A 94 11.73 -7.84 14.06
CA GLU A 94 13.01 -8.48 14.35
C GLU A 94 13.37 -9.49 13.25
N PHE A 95 12.40 -10.28 12.77
CA PHE A 95 12.61 -11.20 11.65
C PHE A 95 13.03 -10.47 10.37
N ILE A 96 12.32 -9.40 9.99
CA ILE A 96 12.62 -8.65 8.76
C ILE A 96 13.99 -7.98 8.84
N ARG A 97 14.34 -7.38 9.99
CA ARG A 97 15.64 -6.73 10.20
C ARG A 97 16.81 -7.72 10.17
N ARG A 98 16.58 -8.96 10.64
CA ARG A 98 17.58 -10.03 10.60
C ARG A 98 17.62 -10.79 9.28
N TYR A 99 16.67 -10.53 8.37
CA TYR A 99 16.60 -11.26 7.11
C TYR A 99 17.75 -10.84 6.18
N MET A 100 18.52 -11.85 5.74
CA MET A 100 19.66 -11.68 4.83
C MET A 100 19.31 -12.17 3.44
N VAL A 101 19.68 -11.40 2.42
CA VAL A 101 19.55 -11.75 0.99
C VAL A 101 20.95 -12.07 0.48
N GLY A 102 21.31 -13.36 0.53
CA GLY A 102 22.70 -13.78 0.37
C GLY A 102 23.52 -13.31 1.56
N ASP A 103 24.56 -12.52 1.31
CA ASP A 103 25.47 -12.00 2.34
C ASP A 103 25.12 -10.59 2.85
N PHE A 104 24.07 -9.98 2.28
CA PHE A 104 23.69 -8.60 2.60
C PHE A 104 22.34 -8.53 3.32
N PRO A 105 22.16 -7.59 4.27
CA PRO A 105 20.86 -7.33 4.84
C PRO A 105 19.91 -6.75 3.80
N LEU A 106 18.60 -6.81 4.07
CA LEU A 106 17.64 -6.06 3.25
C LEU A 106 17.95 -4.57 3.28
N GLU A 107 17.75 -3.93 2.14
CA GLU A 107 17.70 -2.48 2.04
C GLU A 107 16.59 -1.92 2.93
N GLU A 108 16.87 -0.79 3.60
CA GLU A 108 16.00 -0.20 4.62
C GLU A 108 14.59 0.09 4.08
N GLU A 109 14.49 0.61 2.85
CA GLU A 109 13.21 0.84 2.18
C GLU A 109 12.38 -0.45 2.01
N LYS A 110 13.04 -1.57 1.69
CA LYS A 110 12.35 -2.87 1.56
C LYS A 110 11.96 -3.44 2.92
N GLN A 111 12.77 -3.21 3.96
CA GLN A 111 12.41 -3.58 5.32
C GLN A 111 11.14 -2.86 5.74
N GLU A 112 11.04 -1.55 5.52
CA GLU A 112 9.85 -0.76 5.85
C GLU A 112 8.62 -1.26 5.07
N GLN A 113 8.75 -1.51 3.77
CA GLN A 113 7.65 -2.06 2.95
C GLN A 113 7.15 -3.41 3.47
N TYR A 114 8.06 -4.30 3.90
CA TYR A 114 7.67 -5.59 4.45
C TYR A 114 7.10 -5.49 5.87
N ILE A 115 7.60 -4.56 6.70
CA ILE A 115 7.04 -4.29 8.02
C ILE A 115 5.62 -3.76 7.88
N GLN A 116 5.39 -2.78 7.00
CA GLN A 116 4.05 -2.29 6.67
C GLN A 116 3.15 -3.44 6.20
N ALA A 117 3.62 -4.27 5.27
CA ALA A 117 2.86 -5.44 4.85
C ALA A 117 2.50 -6.38 6.02
N CYS A 118 3.40 -6.59 6.98
CA CYS A 118 3.12 -7.36 8.19
C CYS A 118 2.05 -6.71 9.07
N GLN A 119 2.07 -5.38 9.26
CA GLN A 119 1.05 -4.66 10.03
C GLN A 119 -0.35 -4.91 9.45
N PHE A 120 -0.51 -4.83 8.13
CA PHE A 120 -1.78 -5.11 7.46
C PHE A 120 -2.22 -6.57 7.60
N LEU A 121 -1.29 -7.52 7.55
CA LEU A 121 -1.61 -8.94 7.73
C LEU A 121 -1.94 -9.28 9.18
N SER A 122 -1.26 -8.67 10.15
CA SER A 122 -1.57 -8.78 11.58
C SER A 122 -2.96 -8.20 11.88
N LEU A 123 -3.27 -7.01 11.34
CA LEU A 123 -4.61 -6.44 11.39
C LEU A 123 -5.66 -7.43 10.86
N LEU A 124 -5.49 -7.94 9.64
CA LEU A 124 -6.42 -8.91 9.04
C LEU A 124 -6.50 -10.25 9.80
N LYS A 125 -5.45 -10.62 10.54
CA LYS A 125 -5.43 -11.81 11.41
C LYS A 125 -6.27 -11.59 12.67
N ARG A 126 -6.21 -10.39 13.27
CA ARG A 126 -6.89 -10.03 14.53
C ARG A 126 -8.37 -9.71 14.32
N PHE A 127 -8.70 -8.98 13.26
CA PHE A 127 -10.04 -8.45 13.03
C PHE A 127 -11.08 -9.53 12.73
N ARG A 128 -12.20 -9.47 13.46
CA ARG A 128 -13.40 -10.27 13.21
C ARG A 128 -14.55 -9.39 12.73
N VAL A 129 -15.63 -10.02 12.28
CA VAL A 129 -16.85 -9.32 11.80
C VAL A 129 -17.41 -8.33 12.85
N ARG A 130 -17.25 -8.61 14.14
CA ARG A 130 -17.67 -7.70 15.23
C ARG A 130 -16.88 -6.39 15.21
N ASP A 131 -15.56 -6.47 15.01
CA ASP A 131 -14.67 -5.31 15.02
C ASP A 131 -14.94 -4.44 13.78
N MET A 132 -15.24 -5.07 12.64
CA MET A 132 -15.65 -4.37 11.41
C MET A 132 -16.94 -3.56 11.63
N LYS A 133 -17.94 -4.14 12.33
CA LYS A 133 -19.18 -3.42 12.68
C LYS A 133 -18.93 -2.28 13.65
N ALA A 134 -18.04 -2.47 14.63
CA ALA A 134 -17.66 -1.41 15.57
C ALA A 134 -16.98 -0.22 14.88
N MET A 135 -16.31 -0.46 13.74
CA MET A 135 -15.72 0.56 12.88
C MET A 135 -16.72 1.23 11.92
N GLY A 136 -17.99 0.83 11.94
CA GLY A 136 -19.03 1.38 11.06
C GLY A 136 -19.17 0.69 9.70
N TYR A 137 -18.51 -0.45 9.48
CA TYR A 137 -18.73 -1.26 8.28
C TYR A 137 -19.90 -2.23 8.50
N GLU A 138 -20.95 -2.10 7.70
CA GLU A 138 -22.09 -3.02 7.77
C GLU A 138 -21.75 -4.41 7.25
N ARG A 139 -20.91 -4.48 6.20
CA ARG A 139 -20.48 -5.73 5.57
C ARG A 139 -18.97 -5.88 5.63
N ALA A 140 -18.51 -7.11 5.80
CA ALA A 140 -17.08 -7.44 5.74
C ALA A 140 -16.47 -7.14 4.37
N SER A 141 -17.27 -7.18 3.29
CA SER A 141 -16.83 -6.80 1.95
C SER A 141 -16.30 -5.37 1.89
N ASP A 142 -16.97 -4.45 2.58
CA ASP A 142 -16.69 -3.02 2.49
C ASP A 142 -15.37 -2.70 3.21
N PHE A 143 -15.13 -3.39 4.33
CA PHE A 143 -13.83 -3.39 5.01
C PHE A 143 -12.70 -3.95 4.14
N HIS A 144 -12.96 -5.01 3.38
CA HIS A 144 -11.94 -5.56 2.48
C HIS A 144 -11.66 -4.66 1.27
N ILE A 145 -12.67 -3.95 0.76
CA ILE A 145 -12.50 -2.92 -0.28
C ILE A 145 -11.64 -1.77 0.27
N ALA A 146 -11.91 -1.33 1.51
CA ALA A 146 -11.12 -0.32 2.21
C ALA A 146 -9.63 -0.70 2.29
N ILE A 147 -9.32 -1.90 2.78
CA ILE A 147 -7.94 -2.39 2.86
C ILE A 147 -7.32 -2.51 1.47
N SER A 148 -8.06 -3.00 0.48
CA SER A 148 -7.58 -3.12 -0.89
C SER A 148 -7.23 -1.77 -1.51
N ALA A 149 -7.99 -0.72 -1.18
CA ALA A 149 -7.71 0.65 -1.59
C ALA A 149 -6.45 1.20 -0.89
N MET A 150 -6.27 0.94 0.42
CA MET A 150 -5.05 1.31 1.15
C MET A 150 -3.79 0.66 0.55
N ILE A 151 -3.83 -0.65 0.29
CA ILE A 151 -2.72 -1.39 -0.30
C ILE A 151 -2.30 -0.77 -1.65
N LYS A 152 -3.27 -0.35 -2.48
CA LYS A 152 -3.00 0.31 -3.76
C LYS A 152 -2.39 1.70 -3.58
N ARG A 153 -2.91 2.50 -2.65
CA ARG A 153 -2.46 3.87 -2.38
C ARG A 153 -1.02 3.92 -1.88
N GLU A 154 -0.73 3.11 -0.86
CA GLU A 154 0.58 3.08 -0.20
C GLU A 154 1.58 2.19 -0.96
N LYS A 155 1.16 1.61 -2.10
CA LYS A 155 1.96 0.69 -2.91
C LYS A 155 2.60 -0.43 -2.07
N ILE A 156 1.86 -0.89 -1.07
CA ILE A 156 2.32 -1.92 -0.15
C ILE A 156 2.55 -3.21 -0.94
N GLN A 157 3.60 -3.95 -0.58
CA GLN A 157 3.99 -5.23 -1.18
C GLN A 157 3.02 -6.37 -0.80
N LEU A 158 1.72 -6.14 -1.01
CA LEU A 158 0.64 -7.08 -0.77
C LEU A 158 -0.31 -7.15 -1.98
N PRO A 159 -0.95 -8.30 -2.21
CA PRO A 159 -1.99 -8.39 -3.21
C PRO A 159 -3.18 -7.48 -2.82
N SER A 160 -3.57 -6.59 -3.72
CA SER A 160 -4.77 -5.76 -3.57
C SER A 160 -6.08 -6.49 -3.92
N THR A 161 -5.99 -7.75 -4.37
CA THR A 161 -7.17 -8.58 -4.68
C THR A 161 -7.60 -9.38 -3.46
N TYR A 162 -8.87 -9.29 -3.07
CA TYR A 162 -9.43 -9.95 -1.88
C TYR A 162 -9.05 -11.43 -1.73
N ASN A 163 -9.23 -12.26 -2.77
CA ASN A 163 -8.91 -13.69 -2.70
C ASN A 163 -7.42 -13.95 -2.47
N ARG A 164 -6.54 -13.19 -3.13
CA ARG A 164 -5.08 -13.31 -2.97
C ARG A 164 -4.64 -12.82 -1.59
N LEU A 165 -5.25 -11.75 -1.10
CA LEU A 165 -5.01 -11.22 0.24
C LEU A 165 -5.41 -12.25 1.31
N LYS A 166 -6.56 -12.91 1.16
CA LYS A 166 -7.02 -13.97 2.06
C LYS A 166 -6.08 -15.18 2.10
N ILE A 167 -5.51 -15.56 0.95
CA ILE A 167 -4.47 -16.60 0.88
C ILE A 167 -3.22 -16.14 1.65
N LYS A 168 -2.75 -14.92 1.38
CA LYS A 168 -1.57 -14.36 2.05
C LYS A 168 -1.74 -14.25 3.57
N VAL A 169 -2.93 -13.87 4.06
CA VAL A 169 -3.28 -13.87 5.48
C VAL A 169 -3.21 -15.27 6.08
N ARG A 170 -3.67 -16.30 5.35
CA ARG A 170 -3.57 -17.69 5.80
C ARG A 170 -2.10 -18.14 5.87
N ASP A 171 -1.30 -17.78 4.89
CA ASP A 171 0.13 -18.08 4.88
C ASP A 171 0.85 -17.40 6.04
N TYR A 172 0.54 -16.13 6.30
CA TYR A 172 1.07 -15.39 7.45
C TYR A 172 0.63 -15.98 8.80
N LYS A 173 -0.58 -16.52 8.92
CA LYS A 173 -0.99 -17.27 10.13
C LYS A 173 -0.14 -18.53 10.38
N LYS A 174 0.44 -19.12 9.33
CA LYS A 174 1.26 -20.34 9.43
C LYS A 174 2.75 -20.05 9.56
N HIS A 175 3.24 -18.99 8.90
CA HIS A 175 4.66 -18.73 8.70
C HIS A 175 5.13 -17.36 9.21
N GLY A 176 4.24 -16.53 9.78
CA GLY A 176 4.58 -15.19 10.28
C GLY A 176 5.15 -14.28 9.19
N ALA A 177 6.09 -13.39 9.56
CA ALA A 177 6.79 -12.49 8.64
C ALA A 177 7.46 -13.18 7.43
N GLN A 178 7.81 -14.46 7.52
CA GLN A 178 8.37 -15.20 6.37
C GLN A 178 7.38 -15.26 5.19
N ALA A 179 6.07 -15.20 5.46
CA ALA A 179 5.05 -15.19 4.41
C ALA A 179 5.12 -13.93 3.54
N VAL A 180 5.61 -12.80 4.06
CA VAL A 180 5.70 -11.53 3.33
C VAL A 180 6.90 -11.52 2.39
N VAL A 181 8.03 -12.07 2.84
CA VAL A 181 9.27 -12.11 2.06
C VAL A 181 9.11 -13.05 0.86
N PRO A 182 9.39 -12.61 -0.38
CA PRO A 182 9.32 -13.48 -1.54
C PRO A 182 10.29 -14.65 -1.43
N LYS A 183 9.82 -15.88 -1.67
CA LYS A 183 10.67 -17.10 -1.63
C LYS A 183 11.85 -17.08 -2.61
N GLY A 184 11.79 -16.24 -3.65
CA GLY A 184 12.86 -16.05 -4.64
C GLY A 184 13.79 -14.87 -4.33
N LEU A 185 13.62 -14.18 -3.21
CA LEU A 185 14.47 -13.04 -2.86
C LEU A 185 15.90 -13.55 -2.56
N GLY A 186 16.86 -13.12 -3.37
CA GLY A 186 18.25 -13.62 -3.30
C GLY A 186 18.51 -14.89 -4.10
N ASN A 187 17.55 -15.35 -4.90
CA ASN A 187 17.72 -16.55 -5.70
C ASN A 187 18.75 -16.32 -6.81
N GLN A 188 19.94 -16.92 -6.63
CA GLN A 188 21.04 -16.81 -7.59
C GLN A 188 20.92 -17.81 -8.75
N ASN A 189 19.85 -18.60 -8.82
CA ASN A 189 19.66 -19.61 -9.88
C ASN A 189 19.60 -19.00 -11.29
N GLY A 190 19.23 -17.72 -11.41
CA GLY A 190 19.27 -16.95 -12.66
C GLY A 190 20.61 -16.26 -12.95
N ARG A 191 21.59 -16.32 -12.02
CA ARG A 191 22.92 -15.73 -12.21
C ARG A 191 23.65 -16.55 -13.27
N LYS A 192 23.84 -15.96 -14.45
CA LYS A 192 24.56 -16.59 -15.57
C LYS A 192 26.06 -16.68 -15.30
N VAL A 193 26.60 -15.68 -14.60
CA VAL A 193 28.02 -15.59 -14.26
C VAL A 193 28.23 -16.04 -12.81
N THR A 194 29.00 -17.13 -12.65
CA THR A 194 29.42 -17.66 -11.34
C THR A 194 30.49 -16.76 -10.72
N ALA A 195 30.80 -16.96 -9.43
CA ALA A 195 31.88 -16.19 -8.77
C ALA A 195 33.24 -16.38 -9.49
N GLU A 196 33.52 -17.61 -9.93
CA GLU A 196 34.69 -17.96 -10.76
C GLU A 196 34.65 -17.26 -12.12
N GLY A 197 33.48 -17.22 -12.76
CA GLY A 197 33.28 -16.49 -13.99
C GLY A 197 33.54 -14.99 -13.87
N VAL A 198 33.15 -14.37 -12.74
CA VAL A 198 33.46 -12.95 -12.47
C VAL A 198 34.97 -12.73 -12.32
N LEU A 199 35.68 -13.65 -11.63
CA LEU A 199 37.14 -13.58 -11.49
C LEU A 199 37.83 -13.69 -12.86
N PHE A 200 37.37 -14.60 -13.72
CA PHE A 200 37.88 -14.76 -15.08
C PHE A 200 37.69 -13.48 -15.93
N ILE A 201 36.50 -12.87 -15.90
CA ILE A 201 36.24 -11.60 -16.60
C ILE A 201 37.12 -10.47 -16.02
N LYS A 202 37.27 -10.39 -14.70
CA LYS A 202 38.16 -9.41 -14.07
C LYS A 202 39.61 -9.59 -14.48
N GLU A 203 40.09 -10.83 -14.60
CA GLU A 203 41.44 -11.12 -15.09
C GLU A 203 41.60 -10.67 -16.55
N LEU A 204 40.62 -10.92 -17.41
CA LEU A 204 40.61 -10.46 -18.80
C LEU A 204 40.64 -8.94 -18.92
N LEU A 205 39.87 -8.24 -18.08
CA LEU A 205 39.84 -6.77 -18.01
C LEU A 205 41.11 -6.16 -17.39
N SER A 206 41.80 -6.90 -16.53
CA SER A 206 43.04 -6.45 -15.88
C SER A 206 44.26 -6.59 -16.79
N LYS A 207 44.19 -7.45 -17.82
CA LYS A 207 45.22 -7.53 -18.86
C LYS A 207 45.17 -6.26 -19.70
N HIS A 208 46.32 -5.75 -20.12
CA HIS A 208 46.45 -4.50 -20.90
C HIS A 208 45.78 -4.54 -22.29
N ASN A 209 45.06 -5.61 -22.61
CA ASN A 209 44.32 -5.80 -23.84
C ASN A 209 42.98 -5.07 -23.70
N GLN A 210 42.75 -4.06 -24.54
CA GLN A 210 41.48 -3.31 -24.60
C GLN A 210 40.39 -4.16 -25.27
N TYR A 211 40.05 -5.32 -24.70
CA TYR A 211 38.96 -6.14 -25.20
C TYR A 211 37.65 -5.37 -25.08
N ASN A 212 36.87 -5.34 -26.16
CA ASN A 212 35.52 -4.80 -26.11
C ASN A 212 34.57 -5.82 -25.46
N ASN A 213 33.36 -5.37 -25.08
CA ASN A 213 32.40 -6.20 -24.36
C ASN A 213 31.98 -7.46 -25.15
N GLU A 214 31.95 -7.39 -26.49
CA GLU A 214 31.60 -8.52 -27.36
C GLU A 214 32.70 -9.60 -27.35
N GLN A 215 33.97 -9.18 -27.40
CA GLN A 215 35.12 -10.08 -27.30
C GLN A 215 35.18 -10.76 -25.94
N ILE A 216 34.91 -10.02 -24.86
CA ILE A 216 34.87 -10.57 -23.49
C ILE A 216 33.75 -11.63 -23.38
N ALA A 217 32.56 -11.35 -23.91
CA ALA A 217 31.45 -12.30 -23.89
C ALA A 217 31.78 -13.58 -24.68
N LEU A 218 32.44 -13.44 -25.84
CA LEU A 218 32.81 -14.58 -26.69
C LEU A 218 33.87 -15.46 -26.02
N ILE A 219 34.91 -14.85 -25.44
CA ILE A 219 35.96 -15.57 -24.69
C ILE A 219 35.38 -16.25 -23.45
N TYR A 220 34.50 -15.57 -22.73
CA TYR A 220 33.82 -16.15 -21.57
C TYR A 220 32.94 -17.33 -21.98
N ASN A 221 32.13 -17.21 -23.03
CA ASN A 221 31.22 -18.26 -23.45
C ASN A 221 31.99 -19.50 -23.96
N ALA A 222 33.15 -19.29 -24.60
CA ALA A 222 34.05 -20.37 -24.99
C ALA A 222 34.65 -21.10 -23.77
N ALA A 223 35.22 -20.36 -22.80
CA ALA A 223 35.76 -20.94 -21.57
C ALA A 223 34.66 -21.59 -20.69
N GLY A 224 33.46 -21.01 -20.70
CA GLY A 224 32.30 -21.50 -19.97
C GLY A 224 31.78 -22.84 -20.47
N LEU A 225 31.95 -23.18 -21.76
CA LEU A 225 31.61 -24.50 -22.29
C LEU A 225 32.46 -25.62 -21.68
N GLU A 226 33.75 -25.35 -21.43
CA GLU A 226 34.67 -26.32 -20.81
C GLU A 226 34.45 -26.44 -19.29
N GLN A 227 34.10 -25.32 -18.64
CA GLN A 227 33.91 -25.25 -17.19
C GLN A 227 32.46 -25.51 -16.73
N GLY A 228 31.52 -25.71 -17.66
CA GLY A 228 30.10 -25.91 -17.38
C GLY A 228 29.35 -24.65 -16.92
N TRP A 229 29.87 -23.46 -17.24
CA TRP A 229 29.21 -22.18 -16.93
C TRP A 229 28.09 -21.86 -17.91
N LYS A 230 27.08 -21.12 -17.44
CA LYS A 230 26.00 -20.66 -18.31
C LYS A 230 26.51 -19.54 -19.22
N PRO A 231 26.15 -19.54 -20.52
CA PRO A 231 26.54 -18.47 -21.42
C PRO A 231 25.90 -17.14 -21.00
N ILE A 232 26.66 -16.04 -21.14
CA ILE A 232 26.21 -14.68 -20.83
C ILE A 232 25.42 -14.12 -22.00
#